data_AF-A0A0R3Q772-F1
#
_entry.id   AF-A0A0R3Q772-F1
#
_cell.length_a   1.000
_cell.length_b   1.000
_cell.length_c   1.000
_cell.angle_alpha   90.00
_cell.angle_beta   90.00
_cell.angle_gamma   90.00
#
_symmetry.space_group_name_H-M   'P 1'
#
loop_
_entity.id
_entity.type
_entity.pdbx_description
1 polymer ?
#
loop_
_entity_poly.entity_id
_entity_poly.type
_entity_poly.pdbx_seq_one_letter_code
_entity_poly.pdbx_strand_id
1 'polypeptide(L)'
;MISRKWMTYDSTCTSMAAACTSSGVALLRISSPTYSIVRNLLRPRRNIPFRGIYKTEGDLVQKNDLLVCQHKMNFHPGLNVYLKRDRGGQLLLKAMIDGHVMITQEKINPDFSIPEMLVYEGMEEVYKLTFNVLPLDMSQSFRLLNEI
;
A
#
# COMPACT_ATOMS: atom_id res chain seq x y z
N MET A 1 -10.61 -15.29 -21.82
CA MET A 1 -9.44 -16.16 -21.52
C MET A 1 -8.17 -15.34 -21.64
N ILE A 2 -7.74 -14.67 -20.57
CA ILE A 2 -6.46 -13.93 -20.54
C ILE A 2 -5.84 -14.15 -19.16
N SER A 3 -5.02 -15.20 -19.07
CA SER A 3 -4.20 -15.49 -17.89
C SER A 3 -2.96 -14.61 -17.95
N ARG A 4 -2.68 -13.82 -16.90
CA ARG A 4 -1.44 -13.03 -16.81
C ARG A 4 -0.76 -13.29 -15.47
N LYS A 5 0.34 -14.02 -15.59
CA LYS A 5 1.30 -14.42 -14.56
C LYS A 5 2.17 -13.21 -14.19
N TRP A 6 2.42 -12.98 -12.91
CA TRP A 6 3.16 -11.81 -12.40
C TRP A 6 4.61 -12.15 -12.04
N MET A 7 5.55 -11.28 -12.43
CA MET A 7 6.99 -11.33 -12.11
C MET A 7 7.36 -10.21 -11.11
N THR A 8 8.35 -10.45 -10.26
CA THR A 8 8.81 -9.53 -9.20
C THR A 8 10.31 -9.27 -9.31
N TYR A 9 10.70 -8.02 -9.11
CA TYR A 9 12.11 -7.58 -9.01
C TYR A 9 12.26 -6.64 -7.82
N ASP A 10 13.37 -6.79 -7.09
CA ASP A 10 13.72 -6.08 -5.84
C ASP A 10 14.85 -5.07 -6.08
N SER A 11 14.84 -3.95 -5.35
CA SER A 11 16.05 -3.16 -5.09
C SER A 11 15.92 -2.29 -3.83
N THR A 12 17.00 -2.28 -3.05
CA THR A 12 17.22 -1.59 -1.77
C THR A 12 18.02 -0.31 -1.97
N CYS A 13 17.85 0.71 -1.12
CA CYS A 13 18.87 1.76 -0.95
C CYS A 13 18.88 2.38 0.46
N THR A 14 20.10 2.70 0.88
CA THR A 14 20.61 3.09 2.20
C THR A 14 20.76 4.62 2.29
N SER A 15 20.76 5.21 3.49
CA SER A 15 21.48 6.48 3.73
C SER A 15 21.90 6.69 5.19
N MET A 16 23.05 7.37 5.34
CA MET A 16 23.77 7.74 6.56
C MET A 16 23.42 9.18 7.01
N ALA A 17 23.70 9.53 8.28
CA ALA A 17 24.02 10.91 8.68
C ALA A 17 24.85 10.95 9.98
N ALA A 18 25.66 12.01 10.13
CA ALA A 18 26.81 12.13 11.04
C ALA A 18 26.73 13.33 12.00
N ALA A 19 27.69 13.34 12.97
CA ALA A 19 28.23 14.46 13.78
C ALA A 19 27.34 15.04 14.92
N CYS A 20 27.80 15.64 16.03
CA CYS A 20 29.09 16.14 16.54
C CYS A 20 29.04 16.26 18.09
N THR A 21 30.21 16.36 18.74
CA THR A 21 30.42 16.44 20.20
C THR A 21 30.44 17.88 20.74
N SER A 22 29.78 18.13 21.87
CA SER A 22 30.14 19.26 22.76
C SER A 22 29.80 18.94 24.22
N SER A 23 30.76 19.27 25.11
CA SER A 23 30.76 19.01 26.54
C SER A 23 30.17 20.18 27.33
N GLY A 24 29.14 19.91 28.14
CA GLY A 24 28.56 20.86 29.10
C GLY A 24 28.01 20.13 30.32
N VAL A 25 28.41 20.57 31.51
CA VAL A 25 28.02 19.98 32.80
C VAL A 25 26.55 20.26 33.08
N ALA A 26 25.73 19.21 33.17
CA ALA A 26 24.31 19.29 33.47
C ALA A 26 24.02 18.93 34.94
N LEU A 27 23.42 19.86 35.68
CA LEU A 27 22.82 19.59 36.99
C LEU A 27 21.65 18.61 36.80
N LEU A 28 21.81 17.39 37.32
CA LEU A 28 20.84 16.30 37.18
C LEU A 28 19.58 16.58 38.01
N ARG A 29 18.57 17.20 37.39
CA ARG A 29 17.18 17.04 37.84
C ARG A 29 16.77 15.59 37.60
N ILE A 30 16.81 14.78 38.65
CA ILE A 30 16.28 13.42 38.63
C ILE A 30 14.75 13.52 38.57
N SER A 31 14.19 13.65 37.36
CA SER A 31 12.78 13.33 37.16
C SER A 31 12.67 11.81 37.16
N SER A 32 11.85 11.27 38.07
CA SER A 32 11.65 9.83 38.23
C SER A 32 11.35 9.17 36.87
N PRO A 33 12.25 8.33 36.33
CA PRO A 33 12.13 7.83 34.95
C PRO A 33 11.05 6.74 34.83
N THR A 34 10.51 6.28 35.96
CA THR A 34 9.57 5.15 36.06
C THR A 34 8.36 5.33 35.15
N TYR A 35 7.82 6.54 35.03
CA TYR A 35 6.65 6.80 34.19
C TYR A 35 6.97 6.83 32.67
N SER A 36 8.23 7.04 32.29
CA SER A 36 8.64 7.08 30.88
C SER A 36 8.91 5.68 30.30
N ILE A 37 9.35 4.74 31.15
CA ILE A 37 9.72 3.38 30.76
C ILE A 37 8.49 2.56 30.34
N VAL A 38 7.39 2.64 31.10
CA VAL A 38 6.15 1.92 30.78
C VAL A 38 5.48 2.39 29.48
N ARG A 39 5.60 3.67 29.12
CA ARG A 39 5.01 4.20 27.88
C ARG A 39 5.65 3.62 26.61
N ASN A 40 6.91 3.18 26.68
CA ASN A 40 7.60 2.56 25.55
C ASN A 40 7.23 1.07 25.35
N LEU A 41 6.67 0.39 26.37
CA LEU A 41 6.21 -1.00 26.27
C LEU A 41 4.86 -1.13 25.54
N LEU A 42 4.02 -0.10 25.63
CA LEU A 42 2.73 -0.04 24.95
C LEU A 42 2.82 0.48 23.51
N ARG A 43 3.96 1.06 23.12
CA ARG A 43 4.19 1.52 21.75
C ARG A 43 4.54 0.30 20.87
N PRO A 44 3.85 0.07 19.75
CA PRO A 44 4.21 -0.98 18.81
C PRO A 44 5.68 -0.87 18.40
N ARG A 45 6.35 -2.01 18.22
CA ARG A 45 7.76 -2.06 17.81
C ARG A 45 7.93 -1.28 16.50
N ARG A 46 8.88 -0.33 16.49
CA ARG A 46 9.15 0.59 15.37
C ARG A 46 9.59 -0.07 14.06
N ASN A 47 9.89 -1.37 14.06
CA ASN A 47 10.41 -2.09 12.90
C ASN A 47 9.36 -3.00 12.23
N ILE A 48 8.07 -2.70 12.39
CA ILE A 48 7.00 -3.43 11.72
C ILE A 48 6.44 -2.51 10.63
N PRO A 49 6.40 -2.95 9.35
CA PRO A 49 5.83 -2.13 8.29
C PRO A 49 4.37 -1.83 8.60
N PHE A 50 3.94 -0.60 8.28
CA PHE A 50 2.56 -0.20 8.48
C PHE A 50 1.63 -1.11 7.68
N ARG A 51 0.56 -1.56 8.32
CA ARG A 51 -0.45 -2.42 7.69
C ARG A 51 -1.77 -1.69 7.69
N GLY A 52 -2.28 -1.40 6.50
CA GLY A 52 -3.49 -0.63 6.30
C GLY A 52 -3.50 0.06 4.94
N ILE A 53 -4.28 1.12 4.86
CA ILE A 53 -4.45 1.94 3.66
C ILE A 53 -3.31 2.96 3.61
N TYR A 54 -2.58 2.98 2.50
CA TYR A 54 -1.50 3.93 2.22
C TYR A 54 -1.98 5.11 1.37
N LYS A 55 -3.01 4.90 0.55
CA LYS A 55 -3.58 5.89 -0.35
C LYS A 55 -5.09 5.98 -0.14
N THR A 56 -5.57 7.17 0.15
CA THR A 56 -6.97 7.48 0.38
C THR A 56 -7.68 7.83 -0.93
N GLU A 57 -9.00 7.96 -0.87
CA GLU A 57 -9.81 8.39 -2.00
C GLU A 57 -9.37 9.76 -2.53
N GLY A 58 -9.28 9.90 -3.85
CA GLY A 58 -8.79 11.11 -4.54
C GLY A 58 -7.27 11.21 -4.66
N ASP A 59 -6.50 10.42 -3.91
CA ASP A 59 -5.04 10.50 -3.96
C ASP A 59 -4.48 10.19 -5.35
N LEU A 60 -3.48 10.97 -5.75
CA LEU A 60 -2.69 10.70 -6.94
C LEU A 60 -1.75 9.51 -6.68
N VAL A 61 -1.76 8.55 -7.60
CA VAL A 61 -0.92 7.35 -7.57
C VAL A 61 -0.22 7.15 -8.89
N GLN A 62 0.99 6.61 -8.81
CA GLN A 62 1.75 6.14 -9.94
C GLN A 62 1.66 4.63 -10.09
N LYS A 63 2.02 4.13 -11.26
CA LYS A 63 2.13 2.71 -11.55
C LYS A 63 3.04 2.02 -10.55
N ASN A 64 2.54 0.94 -9.98
CA ASN A 64 3.15 0.15 -8.91
C ASN A 64 3.24 0.84 -7.54
N ASP A 65 2.52 1.93 -7.31
CA ASP A 65 2.34 2.45 -5.96
C ASP A 65 1.53 1.47 -5.11
N LEU A 66 1.86 1.43 -3.81
CA LEU A 66 1.15 0.62 -2.83
C LEU A 66 -0.11 1.37 -2.36
N LEU A 67 -1.27 0.76 -2.56
CA LEU A 67 -2.56 1.31 -2.14
C LEU A 67 -2.93 0.80 -0.75
N VAL A 68 -2.85 -0.51 -0.55
CA VAL A 68 -3.24 -1.18 0.70
C VAL A 68 -2.30 -2.34 0.99
N CYS A 69 -1.94 -2.47 2.26
CA CYS A 69 -1.29 -3.65 2.80
C CYS A 69 -2.22 -4.34 3.80
N GLN A 70 -2.64 -5.57 3.51
CA GLN A 70 -3.57 -6.34 4.33
C GLN A 70 -3.10 -7.80 4.48
N HIS A 71 -3.78 -8.58 5.32
CA HIS A 71 -3.47 -10.02 5.52
C HIS A 71 -4.67 -10.90 5.15
N LYS A 72 -5.87 -10.43 5.46
CA LYS A 72 -7.12 -10.98 4.94
C LYS A 72 -7.58 -10.11 3.78
N MET A 73 -8.33 -10.68 2.84
CA MET A 73 -8.89 -9.94 1.71
C MET A 73 -10.11 -9.11 2.15
N ASN A 74 -9.88 -8.04 2.90
CA ASN A 74 -10.94 -7.11 3.29
C ASN A 74 -11.30 -6.19 2.12
N PHE A 75 -10.28 -5.67 1.44
CA PHE A 75 -10.38 -4.86 0.23
C PHE A 75 -10.06 -5.70 -0.99
N HIS A 76 -10.80 -5.49 -2.07
CA HIS A 76 -10.63 -6.23 -3.31
C HIS A 76 -9.97 -5.35 -4.39
N PRO A 77 -9.16 -5.95 -5.28
CA PRO A 77 -8.67 -5.24 -6.45
C PRO A 77 -9.85 -4.95 -7.38
N GLY A 78 -10.02 -3.70 -7.78
CA GLY A 78 -10.97 -3.29 -8.80
C GLY A 78 -10.27 -2.93 -10.12
N LEU A 79 -10.78 -1.90 -10.79
CA LEU A 79 -10.26 -1.38 -12.05
C LEU A 79 -8.82 -0.86 -11.91
N ASN A 80 -7.93 -1.32 -12.79
CA ASN A 80 -6.52 -0.92 -12.86
C ASN A 80 -5.73 -1.13 -11.55
N VAL A 81 -6.11 -2.14 -10.76
CA VAL A 81 -5.41 -2.55 -9.54
C VAL A 81 -5.09 -4.04 -9.62
N TYR A 82 -3.93 -4.42 -9.12
CA TYR A 82 -3.56 -5.84 -9.04
C TYR A 82 -3.16 -6.23 -7.62
N LEU A 83 -3.38 -7.50 -7.30
CA LEU A 83 -3.00 -8.12 -6.04
C LEU A 83 -1.59 -8.73 -6.15
N LYS A 84 -0.72 -8.42 -5.20
CA LYS A 84 0.61 -9.03 -5.07
C LYS A 84 0.76 -9.63 -3.67
N ARG A 85 1.30 -10.85 -3.59
CA ARG A 85 1.72 -11.45 -2.33
C ARG A 85 3.16 -11.06 -2.02
N ASP A 86 3.39 -10.60 -0.80
CA ASP A 86 4.73 -10.37 -0.28
C ASP A 86 5.32 -11.65 0.34
N ARG A 87 6.64 -11.69 0.55
CA ARG A 87 7.35 -12.81 1.19
C ARG A 87 6.82 -13.09 2.60
N GLY A 88 6.35 -12.06 3.30
CA GLY A 88 5.73 -12.16 4.62
C GLY A 88 4.28 -12.64 4.62
N GLY A 89 3.74 -13.08 3.47
CA GLY A 89 2.34 -13.53 3.36
C GLY A 89 1.31 -12.39 3.44
N GLN A 90 1.75 -11.15 3.24
CA GLN A 90 0.87 -9.99 3.16
C GLN A 90 0.31 -9.84 1.74
N LEU A 91 -0.95 -9.43 1.68
CA LEU A 91 -1.68 -9.13 0.45
C LEU A 91 -1.56 -7.63 0.18
N LEU A 92 -0.92 -7.29 -0.93
CA LEU A 92 -0.67 -5.91 -1.34
C LEU A 92 -1.57 -5.58 -2.53
N LEU A 93 -2.36 -4.51 -2.43
CA LEU A 93 -3.03 -3.92 -3.57
C LEU A 93 -2.14 -2.83 -4.15
N LYS A 94 -1.84 -2.93 -5.44
CA LYS A 94 -0.95 -2.01 -6.12
C LYS A 94 -1.60 -1.43 -7.38
N ALA A 95 -1.32 -0.17 -7.66
CA ALA A 95 -1.82 0.50 -8.86
C ALA A 95 -1.16 -0.09 -10.11
N MET A 96 -1.93 -0.31 -11.17
CA MET A 96 -1.44 -0.79 -12.46
C MET A 96 -1.08 0.35 -13.41
N ILE A 97 -1.69 1.51 -13.21
CA ILE A 97 -1.54 2.73 -14.02
C ILE A 97 -1.40 3.96 -13.12
N ASP A 98 -1.03 5.08 -13.71
CA ASP A 98 -1.05 6.39 -13.05
C ASP A 98 -2.49 6.94 -13.05
N GLY A 99 -2.91 7.54 -11.94
CA GLY A 99 -4.32 7.93 -11.79
C GLY A 99 -4.71 8.44 -10.41
N HIS A 100 -6.02 8.63 -10.25
CA HIS A 100 -6.65 8.93 -8.96
C HIS A 100 -7.28 7.68 -8.36
N VAL A 101 -7.11 7.49 -7.05
CA VAL A 101 -7.74 6.40 -6.32
C VAL A 101 -9.22 6.69 -6.12
N MET A 102 -10.07 5.72 -6.42
CA MET A 102 -11.50 5.74 -6.12
C MET A 102 -11.85 4.46 -5.36
N ILE A 103 -12.56 4.61 -4.24
CA ILE A 103 -12.98 3.48 -3.40
C ILE A 103 -14.49 3.35 -3.52
N THR A 104 -14.96 2.20 -4.00
CA THR A 104 -16.38 1.94 -4.22
C THR A 104 -16.78 0.63 -3.55
N GLN A 105 -18.08 0.43 -3.35
CA GLN A 105 -18.63 -0.85 -2.95
C GLN A 105 -19.22 -1.55 -4.17
N GLU A 106 -18.61 -2.65 -4.58
CA GLU A 106 -18.96 -3.36 -5.81
C GLU A 106 -19.28 -4.84 -5.53
N LYS A 107 -20.09 -5.43 -6.40
CA LYS A 107 -20.32 -6.88 -6.42
C LYS A 107 -19.05 -7.55 -6.94
N ILE A 108 -18.49 -8.46 -6.14
CA ILE A 108 -17.28 -9.20 -6.51
C ILE A 108 -17.63 -10.59 -7.04
N ASN A 109 -16.84 -11.04 -8.02
CA ASN A 109 -16.87 -12.42 -8.49
C ASN A 109 -15.59 -13.11 -8.01
N PRO A 110 -15.64 -13.83 -6.87
CA PRO A 110 -14.45 -14.43 -6.28
C PRO A 110 -13.87 -15.52 -7.20
N ASP A 111 -12.56 -15.47 -7.44
CA ASP A 111 -11.82 -16.54 -8.11
C ASP A 111 -11.34 -17.55 -7.07
N PHE A 112 -12.01 -18.71 -6.99
CA PHE A 112 -11.68 -19.77 -6.05
C PHE A 112 -10.34 -20.46 -6.32
N SER A 113 -9.65 -20.16 -7.43
CA SER A 113 -8.26 -20.56 -7.65
C SER A 113 -7.32 -19.91 -6.63
N ILE A 114 -7.74 -18.79 -6.02
CA ILE A 114 -7.00 -18.03 -5.01
C ILE A 114 -7.47 -18.51 -3.61
N PRO A 115 -6.59 -19.07 -2.76
CA PRO A 115 -7.00 -19.65 -1.48
C PRO A 115 -7.69 -18.66 -0.52
N GLU A 116 -7.36 -17.38 -0.60
CA GLU A 116 -7.98 -16.33 0.22
C GLU A 116 -9.44 -16.06 -0.17
N MET A 117 -9.87 -16.47 -1.38
CA MET A 117 -11.23 -16.28 -1.89
C MET A 117 -12.19 -17.41 -1.49
N LEU A 118 -11.66 -18.55 -1.00
CA LEU A 118 -12.47 -19.68 -0.52
C LEU A 118 -13.43 -19.29 0.62
N VAL A 119 -13.15 -18.19 1.31
CA VAL A 119 -14.03 -17.64 2.36
C VAL A 119 -15.42 -17.27 1.82
N TYR A 120 -15.55 -17.04 0.51
CA TYR A 120 -16.81 -16.68 -0.13
C TYR A 120 -17.54 -17.87 -0.77
N GLU A 121 -17.03 -19.09 -0.58
CA GLU A 121 -17.66 -20.29 -1.12
C GLU A 121 -19.09 -20.46 -0.56
N GLY A 122 -20.05 -20.69 -1.45
CA GLY A 122 -21.47 -20.82 -1.09
C GLY A 122 -22.23 -19.51 -0.86
N MET A 123 -21.58 -18.34 -1.02
CA MET A 123 -22.28 -17.05 -1.00
C MET A 123 -22.76 -16.67 -2.42
N GLU A 124 -24.06 -16.36 -2.57
CA GLU A 124 -24.65 -16.03 -3.88
C GLU A 124 -24.24 -14.62 -4.37
N GLU A 125 -24.29 -13.62 -3.50
CA GLU A 125 -23.88 -12.25 -3.82
C GLU A 125 -22.99 -11.69 -2.73
N VAL A 126 -21.76 -11.32 -3.11
CA VAL A 126 -20.79 -10.73 -2.19
C VAL A 126 -20.46 -9.33 -2.65
N TYR A 127 -20.72 -8.35 -1.78
CA TYR A 127 -20.33 -6.96 -1.99
C TYR A 127 -19.13 -6.62 -1.11
N LYS A 128 -18.11 -6.01 -1.70
CA LYS A 128 -16.90 -5.59 -1.01
C LYS A 128 -16.43 -4.23 -1.48
N LEU A 129 -15.61 -3.61 -0.64
CA LEU A 129 -14.92 -2.39 -1.03
C LEU A 129 -13.81 -2.74 -2.02
N THR A 130 -13.87 -2.14 -3.20
CA THR A 130 -12.89 -2.28 -4.26
C THR A 130 -12.08 -0.99 -4.38
N PHE A 131 -10.77 -1.15 -4.60
CA PHE A 131 -9.91 -0.05 -4.96
C PHE A 131 -9.82 0.03 -6.48
N ASN A 132 -10.20 1.16 -7.02
CA ASN A 132 -10.13 1.49 -8.43
C ASN A 132 -9.11 2.61 -8.63
N VAL A 133 -8.39 2.59 -9.75
CA VAL A 133 -7.53 3.70 -10.18
C VAL A 133 -8.05 4.22 -11.50
N LEU A 134 -8.54 5.46 -11.47
CA LEU A 134 -9.03 6.18 -12.65
C LEU A 134 -7.84 6.83 -13.37
N PRO A 135 -7.62 6.56 -14.67
CA PRO A 135 -6.54 7.17 -15.42
C PRO A 135 -6.64 8.69 -15.41
N LEU A 136 -5.48 9.35 -15.47
CA LEU A 136 -5.44 10.78 -15.74
C LEU A 136 -5.86 11.08 -17.18
N ASP A 137 -6.42 12.27 -17.39
CA ASP A 137 -6.73 12.74 -18.73
C ASP A 137 -5.45 12.81 -19.57
N MET A 138 -5.50 12.21 -20.74
CA MET A 138 -4.41 12.25 -21.69
C MET A 138 -4.20 13.68 -22.18
N SER A 139 -2.94 14.10 -22.32
CA SER A 139 -2.62 15.38 -22.93
C SER A 139 -3.21 15.45 -24.34
N GLN A 140 -4.12 16.40 -24.58
CA GLN A 140 -4.72 16.63 -25.91
C GLN A 140 -3.82 17.46 -26.84
N SER A 141 -2.53 17.57 -26.52
CA SER A 141 -1.55 18.30 -27.31
C SER A 141 -0.98 17.42 -28.41
N PHE A 142 -1.27 17.78 -29.66
CA PHE A 142 -0.67 17.18 -30.84
C PHE A 142 0.37 18.14 -31.39
N ARG A 143 1.61 17.66 -31.60
CA ARG A 143 2.67 18.42 -32.25
C ARG A 143 2.83 17.90 -33.67
N LEU A 144 2.60 18.75 -34.66
CA LEU A 144 2.93 18.44 -36.04
C LEU A 144 4.44 18.21 -36.16
N LEU A 145 4.84 17.04 -36.64
CA LEU A 145 6.25 16.72 -36.84
C LEU A 145 6.70 17.08 -38.26
N ASN A 146 5.92 16.72 -39.28
CA ASN A 146 6.19 17.03 -40.68
C ASN A 146 4.89 17.39 -41.43
N GLU A 147 5.00 18.31 -42.37
CA GLU A 147 4.00 18.60 -43.41
C GLU A 147 4.50 18.00 -44.74
N ILE A 148 3.60 17.46 -45.56
CA ILE A 148 3.91 16.82 -46.86
C ILE A 148 3.64 17.80 -47.99
#